data_AF-A0A939JA82-F1
#
_entry.id   AF-A0A939JA82-F1
#
_cell.length_a   1.000
_cell.length_b   1.000
_cell.length_c   1.000
_cell.angle_alpha   90.00
_cell.angle_beta   90.00
_cell.angle_gamma   90.00
#
_symmetry.space_group_name_H-M   'P 1'
#
loop_
_entity.id
_entity.type
_entity.pdbx_description
1 polymer ?
#
loop_
_entity_poly.entity_id
_entity_poly.type
_entity_poly.pdbx_seq_one_letter_code
_entity_poly.pdbx_strand_id
1 'polypeptide(L)' 'MEWVVRNPRRTDHTPGSFKVTIATGRWRDFATEDKGGDLVALAAYLFDLSQKEAALRIANMLRIDPYV' A
#
# COMPACT_ATOMS: atom_id res chain seq x y z
N MET A 1 6.68 -11.80 8.76
CA MET A 1 5.52 -12.41 8.06
C MET A 1 5.25 -11.57 6.82
N GLU A 2 5.24 -12.20 5.66
CA GLU A 2 4.85 -11.59 4.39
C GLU A 2 3.45 -12.03 4.04
N TRP A 3 2.66 -11.11 3.48
CA TRP A 3 1.35 -11.40 2.95
C TRP A 3 1.40 -11.28 1.42
N VAL A 4 1.07 -12.37 0.74
CA VAL A 4 1.05 -12.45 -0.72
C VAL A 4 -0.39 -12.37 -1.18
N VAL A 5 -0.71 -11.39 -2.01
CA VAL A 5 -2.08 -11.14 -2.49
C VAL A 5 -2.06 -10.83 -3.99
N ARG A 6 -3.25 -10.74 -4.61
CA ARG A 6 -3.38 -10.25 -5.99
C ARG A 6 -3.14 -8.75 -6.02
N ASN A 7 -2.47 -8.23 -7.05
CA ASN A 7 -2.36 -6.79 -7.22
C ASN A 7 -3.72 -6.22 -7.70
N PRO A 8 -4.42 -5.37 -6.93
CA PRO A 8 -5.70 -4.80 -7.34
C PRO A 8 -5.62 -3.89 -8.58
N ARG A 9 -4.43 -3.38 -8.91
CA ARG A 9 -4.18 -2.57 -10.11
C ARG A 9 -3.88 -3.41 -11.35
N ARG A 10 -3.91 -4.74 -11.24
CA ARG A 10 -3.68 -5.67 -12.33
C ARG A 10 -4.81 -6.68 -12.44
N THR A 11 -5.01 -7.19 -13.65
CA THR A 11 -5.93 -8.31 -13.91
C THR A 11 -5.25 -9.64 -13.58
N ASP A 12 -4.71 -9.77 -12.37
CA ASP A 12 -4.03 -10.98 -11.94
C ASP A 12 -5.03 -12.08 -11.57
N HIS A 13 -4.89 -13.26 -12.17
CA HIS A 13 -5.73 -14.42 -11.87
C HIS A 13 -5.32 -15.14 -10.58
N THR A 14 -4.05 -15.01 -10.16
CA THR A 14 -3.49 -15.66 -8.96
C THR A 14 -2.64 -14.69 -8.14
N PRO A 15 -2.62 -14.82 -6.79
CA PRO A 15 -1.62 -14.14 -5.97
C PRO A 15 -0.20 -14.58 -6.34
N GLY A 16 0.76 -13.66 -6.36
CA GLY A 16 2.13 -14.04 -6.66
C GLY A 16 3.14 -12.91 -6.49
N SER A 17 3.11 -11.93 -7.39
CA SER A 17 4.14 -10.90 -7.45
C SER A 17 3.93 -9.75 -6.47
N PHE A 18 2.72 -9.55 -5.95
CA PHE A 18 2.42 -8.48 -5.01
C PHE A 18 2.50 -8.96 -3.56
N LYS A 19 3.46 -8.40 -2.83
CA LYS A 19 3.77 -8.80 -1.44
C LYS A 19 3.81 -7.59 -0.52
N VAL A 20 3.31 -7.78 0.69
CA VAL A 20 3.31 -6.78 1.77
C VAL A 20 3.89 -7.39 3.04
N THR A 21 4.86 -6.72 3.65
CA THR A 21 5.44 -7.11 4.94
C THR A 21 4.63 -6.48 6.07
N ILE A 22 3.90 -7.30 6.83
CA ILE A 22 3.00 -6.80 7.90
C ILE A 22 3.78 -6.07 9.00
N ALA A 23 5.00 -6.53 9.31
CA ALA A 23 5.81 -5.95 10.38
C ALA A 23 6.31 -4.53 10.07
N THR A 24 6.45 -4.15 8.80
CA THR A 24 7.05 -2.86 8.39
C THR A 24 6.15 -2.02 7.50
N GLY A 25 5.08 -2.59 6.94
CA GLY A 25 4.24 -1.94 5.94
C GLY A 25 4.90 -1.81 4.56
N ARG A 26 6.13 -2.29 4.38
CA ARG A 26 6.82 -2.31 3.08
C ARG A 26 6.11 -3.24 2.11
N TRP A 27 6.08 -2.86 0.85
CA TRP A 27 5.44 -3.66 -0.19
C TRP A 27 6.14 -3.52 -1.53
N ARG A 28 5.95 -4.51 -2.40
CA ARG A 28 6.49 -4.55 -3.75
C ARG A 28 5.64 -5.42 -4.67
N ASP A 29 5.43 -4.96 -5.90
CA ASP A 29 5.09 -5.81 -7.03
C ASP A 29 6.37 -6.19 -7.78
N PHE A 30 6.70 -7.48 -7.77
CA PHE A 30 7.87 -7.99 -8.46
C PHE A 30 7.72 -8.05 -10.00
N ALA A 31 6.52 -7.82 -10.55
CA ALA A 31 6.32 -7.82 -12.01
C ALA A 31 6.28 -6.42 -12.65
N THR A 32 5.99 -5.36 -11.88
CA THR A 32 5.94 -3.97 -12.39
C THR A 32 7.00 -3.06 -11.78
N GLU A 33 7.84 -3.60 -10.90
CA GLU A 33 8.82 -2.87 -10.09
C GLU A 33 8.25 -1.83 -9.11
N ASP A 34 6.92 -1.66 -9.08
CA ASP A 34 6.21 -0.82 -8.11
C ASP A 34 6.53 -1.26 -6.68
N LYS A 35 6.84 -0.30 -5.81
CA LYS A 35 7.19 -0.57 -4.42
C LYS A 35 6.95 0.64 -3.54
N GLY A 36 6.79 0.40 -2.25
CA GLY A 36 6.66 1.44 -1.24
C GLY A 36 7.25 1.04 0.10
N GLY A 37 7.65 2.06 0.85
CA GLY A 37 8.32 1.91 2.14
C GLY A 37 7.38 1.68 3.32
N ASP A 38 6.10 2.03 3.16
CA ASP A 38 5.14 2.12 4.25
C ASP A 38 3.69 2.00 3.75
N LEU A 39 2.76 2.03 4.71
CA LEU A 39 1.32 1.97 4.48
C LEU A 39 0.79 3.19 3.70
N VAL A 40 1.38 4.37 3.86
CA VAL A 40 0.94 5.59 3.15
C VAL A 40 1.24 5.46 1.67
N ALA A 41 2.45 5.00 1.32
CA ALA A 41 2.83 4.70 -0.04
C ALA A 41 1.98 3.60 -0.66
N LEU A 42 1.56 2.61 0.13
CA LEU A 42 0.64 1.56 -0.33
C LEU A 42 -0.73 2.14 -0.69
N ALA A 43 -1.30 2.97 0.19
CA ALA A 43 -2.59 3.60 -0.08
C ALA A 43 -2.51 4.58 -1.27
N ALA A 44 -1.44 5.37 -1.35
CA ALA A 44 -1.19 6.25 -2.49
C ALA A 44 -1.17 5.46 -3.81
N TYR A 45 -0.45 4.35 -3.84
CA TYR A 45 -0.43 3.45 -4.99
C TYR A 45 -1.80 2.86 -5.29
N LEU A 46 -2.51 2.29 -4.33
CA LEU A 46 -3.78 1.59 -4.60
C LEU A 46 -4.92 2.51 -5.03
N PHE A 47 -4.94 3.75 -4.53
CA PHE A 47 -6.06 4.68 -4.73
C PHE A 47 -5.74 5.86 -5.65
N ASP A 48 -4.57 5.87 -6.28
CA ASP A 48 -4.14 6.93 -7.20
C ASP A 48 -4.12 8.31 -6.53
N LEU A 49 -3.51 8.38 -5.35
CA LEU A 49 -3.46 9.58 -4.51
C LEU A 49 -2.03 10.08 -4.36
N SER A 50 -1.87 11.37 -4.05
CA SER A 50 -0.61 11.84 -3.49
C SER A 50 -0.37 11.25 -2.10
N GLN A 51 0.90 11.18 -1.68
CA GLN A 51 1.28 10.73 -0.33
C GLN A 51 0.56 11.54 0.76
N LYS A 52 0.42 12.85 0.55
CA LYS A 52 -0.29 13.74 1.48
C LYS A 52 -1.76 13.35 1.61
N GLU A 53 -2.45 13.17 0.49
CA GLU A 53 -3.86 12.78 0.50
C GLU A 53 -4.06 11.39 1.12
N ALA A 54 -3.19 10.43 0.79
CA ALA A 54 -3.22 9.10 1.39
C ALA A 54 -3.03 9.16 2.91
N ALA A 55 -2.06 9.92 3.40
CA ALA A 55 -1.82 10.11 4.84
C ALA A 55 -3.04 10.71 5.55
N LEU A 56 -3.64 11.76 4.97
CA LEU A 56 -4.83 12.39 5.54
C LEU A 56 -6.02 11.44 5.58
N ARG A 57 -6.22 10.61 4.55
CA ARG A 57 -7.30 9.61 4.53
C ARG A 57 -7.07 8.51 5.58
N ILE A 58 -5.82 8.05 5.74
CA ILE A 58 -5.47 7.07 6.78
C ILE A 58 -5.70 7.66 8.18
N ALA A 59 -5.25 8.89 8.43
CA ALA A 59 -5.46 9.58 9.70
C ALA A 59 -6.96 9.72 10.00
N ASN A 60 -7.76 10.10 9.01
CA ASN A 60 -9.21 10.17 9.15
C ASN A 60 -9.85 8.80 9.48
N MET A 61 -9.45 7.74 8.78
CA MET A 61 -9.91 6.37 9.00
C MET A 61 -9.60 5.88 10.43
N LEU A 62 -8.41 6.21 10.93
CA LEU A 62 -7.94 5.81 12.25
C LEU A 62 -8.35 6.77 13.37
N ARG A 63 -9.04 7.88 13.05
CA ARG A 63 -9.41 8.95 14.00
C ARG A 63 -8.20 9.54 14.74
N ILE A 64 -7.10 9.74 14.02
CA ILE A 64 -5.87 10.37 14.51
C ILE A 64 -5.76 11.75 13.86
N ASP A 65 -5.29 12.76 14.61
CA ASP A 65 -4.97 14.07 14.04
C ASP A 65 -3.59 14.00 13.34
N PRO A 66 -3.48 14.33 12.04
CA PRO A 66 -2.23 14.24 11.30
C PRO A 66 -1.25 15.40 11.56
N TYR A 67 -1.62 16.37 12.40
CA TYR A 67 -0.83 17.57 12.68
C TYR A 67 -0.40 17.72 14.16
N VAL A 68 -0.74 16.74 15.00
CA VAL A 68 -0.38 16.71 16.43
C VAL A 68 0.88 15.91 16.70
#